data_AF-A0A5J4SCY5-F1
#
_entry.id   AF-A0A5J4SCY5-F1
#
_cell.length_a   1.000
_cell.length_b   1.000
_cell.length_c   1.000
_cell.angle_alpha   90.00
_cell.angle_beta   90.00
_cell.angle_gamma   90.00
#
_symmetry.space_group_name_H-M   'P 1'
#
loop_
_entity.id
_entity.type
_entity.pdbx_description
1 polymer ?
#
loop_
_entity_poly.entity_id
_entity_poly.type
_entity_poly.pdbx_seq_one_letter_code
_entity_poly.pdbx_strand_id
1 'polypeptide(L)' 'KMHRVIMGFKGWLRGMHHSVKHLQAYIDEYSYRFNRSAMKEGVFENLLRRMVLAETCPYKIIRN' A
#
# COMPACT_ATOMS: atom_id res chain seq x y z
N LYS A 1 -12.10 18.52 1.28
CA LYS A 1 -11.31 17.38 0.74
C LYS A 1 -10.56 16.66 1.86
N MET A 2 -9.71 17.35 2.64
CA MET A 2 -8.99 16.76 3.79
C MET A 2 -9.88 16.11 4.85
N HIS A 3 -11.01 16.73 5.21
CA HIS A 3 -11.95 16.16 6.19
C HIS A 3 -12.43 14.74 5.82
N ARG A 4 -12.64 14.44 4.53
CA ARG A 4 -13.09 13.10 4.10
C ARG A 4 -11.99 12.06 4.26
N VAL A 5 -10.75 12.43 3.95
CA VAL A 5 -9.59 11.55 4.13
C VAL A 5 -9.41 11.22 5.61
N ILE A 6 -9.51 12.23 6.49
CA ILE A 6 -9.41 12.03 7.95
C ILE A 6 -10.54 11.15 8.47
N MET A 7 -11.79 11.40 8.06
CA MET A 7 -12.92 10.56 8.50
C MET A 7 -12.83 9.13 7.96
N GLY A 8 -12.39 8.95 6.71
CA GLY A 8 -12.14 7.64 6.11
C GLY A 8 -11.05 6.87 6.86
N PHE A 9 -9.94 7.53 7.19
CA PHE A 9 -8.86 6.95 7.98
C PHE A 9 -9.34 6.53 9.37
N LYS A 10 -10.08 7.39 10.08
CA LYS A 10 -10.66 7.06 11.39
C LYS A 10 -11.62 5.86 11.32
N GLY A 11 -12.47 5.81 10.28
CA GLY A 11 -13.40 4.70 10.06
C GLY A 11 -12.67 3.39 9.77
N TRP A 12 -11.67 3.42 8.88
CA TRP A 12 -10.84 2.28 8.56
C TRP A 12 -10.06 1.77 9.77
N LEU A 13 -9.44 2.67 10.54
CA LEU A 13 -8.74 2.33 11.78
C LEU A 13 -9.68 1.60 12.75
N ARG A 14 -10.86 2.16 13.04
CA ARG A 14 -11.80 1.57 13.99
C ARG A 14 -12.38 0.22 13.52
N GLY A 15 -12.54 0.04 12.21
CA GLY A 15 -13.07 -1.19 11.64
C GLY A 15 -12.05 -2.33 11.51
N MET A 16 -10.79 -2.00 11.24
CA MET A 16 -9.72 -2.97 10.97
C MET A 16 -8.84 -3.23 12.19
N HIS A 17 -8.66 -2.22 13.06
CA HIS A 17 -7.70 -2.24 14.16
C HIS A 17 -8.39 -1.87 15.48
N HIS A 18 -8.35 -2.79 16.44
CA HIS A 18 -8.94 -2.56 17.77
C HIS A 18 -8.14 -1.57 18.64
N SER A 19 -6.84 -1.40 18.37
CA SER A 19 -5.98 -0.45 19.07
C SER A 19 -4.88 0.07 18.15
N VAL A 20 -4.41 1.30 18.41
CA VAL A 20 -3.37 1.96 17.63
C VAL A 20 -2.15 2.15 18.50
N LYS A 21 -1.08 1.37 18.22
CA LYS A 21 0.20 1.48 18.93
C LYS A 21 1.22 2.34 18.18
N HIS A 22 1.30 2.16 16.86
CA HIS A 22 2.25 2.86 15.99
C HIS A 22 1.51 3.64 14.90
N LEU A 23 1.01 4.82 15.22
CA LEU A 23 0.15 5.62 14.35
C LEU A 23 0.72 5.80 12.93
N GLN A 24 2.02 6.05 12.81
CA GLN A 24 2.67 6.27 11.51
C GLN A 24 2.52 5.07 10.57
N ALA A 25 2.74 3.85 11.06
CA ALA A 25 2.61 2.64 10.26
C ALA A 25 1.19 2.47 9.69
N TYR A 26 0.16 2.82 10.47
CA TYR A 26 -1.23 2.79 9.99
C TYR A 26 -1.51 3.89 8.97
N ILE A 27 -0.91 5.07 9.13
CA ILE A 27 -1.03 6.16 8.14
C ILE A 27 -0.37 5.73 6.82
N ASP A 28 0.79 5.10 6.88
CA ASP A 28 1.52 4.61 5.70
C ASP A 28 0.71 3.53 4.98
N GLU A 29 0.16 2.56 5.72
CA GLU A 29 -0.71 1.52 5.14
C GLU A 29 -1.97 2.11 4.52
N TYR A 30 -2.66 3.00 5.24
CA TYR A 30 -3.87 3.65 4.74
C TYR A 30 -3.58 4.45 3.47
N SER A 31 -2.49 5.21 3.45
CA SER A 31 -2.05 5.98 2.29
C SER A 31 -1.75 5.08 1.10
N TYR A 32 -1.06 3.95 1.32
CA TYR A 32 -0.80 2.96 0.28
C TYR A 32 -2.10 2.41 -0.31
N ARG A 33 -3.05 1.99 0.54
CA ARG A 33 -4.35 1.45 0.10
C ARG A 33 -5.19 2.49 -0.64
N PHE A 34 -5.22 3.73 -0.12
CA PHE A 34 -5.97 4.83 -0.72
C PHE A 34 -5.40 5.21 -2.10
N ASN A 35 -4.08 5.31 -2.22
CA ASN A 35 -3.44 5.59 -3.49
C ASN A 35 -3.66 4.44 -4.47
N ARG A 36 -3.57 3.19 -4.01
CA ARG A 36 -3.78 2.02 -4.87
C ARG A 36 -5.23 1.86 -5.34
N SER A 37 -6.23 2.20 -4.53
CA SER A 37 -7.63 2.16 -4.96
C SER A 37 -7.97 3.28 -5.96
N ALA A 38 -7.25 4.41 -5.89
CA ALA A 38 -7.33 5.49 -6.88
C ALA A 38 -6.60 5.14 -8.19
N MET A 39 -5.59 4.25 -8.16
CA MET A 39 -4.95 3.69 -9.35
C MET A 39 -5.87 2.68 -10.05
N LYS A 40 -6.88 3.17 -10.77
CA LYS A 40 -7.85 2.34 -11.50
C LYS A 40 -7.28 1.69 -12.76
N GLU A 41 -6.23 2.26 -13.33
CA GLU A 41 -5.54 1.76 -14.52
C GLU A 41 -4.03 1.77 -14.24
N GLY A 42 -3.27 0.86 -14.86
CA GLY A 42 -1.81 0.86 -14.72
C GLY A 42 -1.26 -0.05 -13.63
N VAL A 43 -2.07 -0.84 -12.89
CA VAL A 43 -1.51 -1.77 -11.89
C VAL A 43 -0.67 -2.85 -12.57
N PHE A 44 -1.20 -3.41 -13.67
CA PHE A 44 -0.51 -4.42 -14.45
C PHE A 44 0.71 -3.82 -15.16
N GLU A 45 0.57 -2.66 -15.80
CA GLU A 45 1.67 -1.95 -16.45
C GLU A 45 2.75 -1.51 -15.46
N ASN A 46 2.37 -1.05 -14.27
CA ASN A 46 3.31 -0.68 -13.20
C ASN A 46 4.05 -1.92 -12.70
N LEU A 47 3.34 -3.04 -12.50
CA LEU A 47 3.98 -4.30 -12.13
C LEU A 47 4.98 -4.76 -13.19
N LEU A 48 4.58 -4.80 -14.47
CA LEU A 48 5.48 -5.15 -15.58
C LEU A 48 6.68 -4.22 -15.64
N ARG A 49 6.48 -2.90 -15.54
CA ARG A 49 7.57 -1.93 -15.52
C ARG A 49 8.54 -2.19 -14.37
N ARG A 50 8.03 -2.47 -13.16
CA ARG A 50 8.87 -2.80 -12.01
C ARG A 50 9.62 -4.12 -12.20
N MET A 51 9.01 -5.12 -12.80
CA MET A 51 9.68 -6.40 -13.11
C MET A 51 10.81 -6.22 -14.11
N VAL A 52 10.60 -5.42 -15.16
CA VAL A 52 11.61 -5.14 -16.18
C VAL A 52 12.77 -4.29 -15.63
N LEU A 53 12.48 -3.33 -14.74
CA LEU A 53 13.49 -2.46 -14.15
C LEU A 53 14.21 -3.07 -12.94
N ALA A 54 13.69 -4.14 -12.35
CA ALA A 54 14.32 -4.80 -11.22
C ALA A 54 15.60 -5.53 -11.67
N GLU A 55 16.60 -5.55 -10.79
CA GLU A 55 17.80 -6.35 -11.02
C GLU A 55 17.45 -7.83 -11.13
N THR A 56 18.18 -8.54 -12.00
CA THR A 56 17.99 -9.99 -12.16
C THR A 56 18.26 -10.69 -10.84
N CYS A 57 17.29 -11.43 -10.34
CA CYS A 57 17.43 -12.28 -9.14
C CYS A 57 17.48 -13.75 -9.55
N PRO A 58 18.67 -14.39 -9.59
CA PRO A 58 18.80 -15.81 -9.91
C PRO A 58 18.09 -16.67 -8.88
N TYR A 59 17.46 -17.76 -9.35
CA TYR A 59 16.70 -18.69 -8.50
C TYR A 59 17.49 -19.23 -7.29
N LYS A 60 18.82 -19.36 -7.42
CA LYS A 60 19.71 -19.78 -6.32
C LYS A 60 19.70 -18.83 -5.12
N ILE A 61 19.40 -17.54 -5.32
CA ILE A 61 19.31 -16.54 -4.24
C ILE A 61 17.97 -16.66 -3.50
N ILE A 62 16.89 -17.03 -4.21
CA ILE A 62 15.53 -17.12 -3.65
C ILE A 62 15.34 -18.39 -2.81
N ARG A 63 16.04 -19.47 -3.13
CA ARG A 63 15.86 -20.80 -2.53
C ARG A 63 16.65 -21.03 -1.22
N ASN A 64 17.54 -20.12 -0.82
CA ASN A 64 18.31 -20.23 0.42
C ASN A 64 17.49 -19.87 1.66
#